data_AF-A0A0U3P5Q0-F1
#
_entry.id   AF-A0A0U3P5Q0-F1
#
_cell.length_a   1.000
_cell.length_b   1.000
_cell.length_c   1.000
_cell.angle_alpha   90.00
_cell.angle_beta   90.00
_cell.angle_gamma   90.00
#
_symmetry.space_group_name_H-M   'P 1'
#
loop_
_entity.id
_entity.type
_entity.pdbx_description
1 polymer ?
#
loop_
_entity_poly.entity_id
_entity_poly.type
_entity_poly.pdbx_seq_one_letter_code
_entity_poly.pdbx_strand_id
1 'polypeptide(L)' 'MCTSITTTGNGTGSTGDPVMAWNPHPKFYNDNRGYVNTRITKEAMTAEFRVLDYVTTPGSPVSTKASFAIQDGVPGLVGG' A
#
# COMPACT_ATOMS: atom_id res chain seq x y z
N MET A 1 -0.64 0.24 -6.94
CA MET A 1 -0.01 -1.08 -6.76
C MET A 1 -0.84 -1.86 -5.75
N CYS A 2 -1.16 -3.12 -6.00
CA CYS A 2 -1.76 -4.02 -5.00
C CYS A 2 -0.74 -5.13 -4.73
N THR A 3 -0.53 -5.49 -3.47
CA THR A 3 0.35 -6.62 -3.13
C THR A 3 -0.39 -7.95 -3.35
N SER A 4 0.36 -9.05 -3.36
CA SER A 4 -0.20 -10.40 -3.35
C SER A 4 -0.76 -10.76 -1.98
N ILE A 5 -1.75 -11.68 -1.97
CA ILE A 5 -2.32 -12.22 -0.72
C ILE A 5 -1.30 -13.11 0.00
N THR A 6 -0.58 -13.99 -0.73
CA THR A 6 0.46 -14.87 -0.14
C THR A 6 1.69 -15.13 -1.02
N THR A 7 1.64 -14.78 -2.31
CA THR A 7 2.73 -15.06 -3.26
C THR A 7 4.06 -14.47 -2.79
N THR A 8 5.14 -15.25 -2.91
CA THR A 8 6.52 -14.86 -2.52
C THR A 8 6.77 -14.79 -1.00
N GLY A 9 5.83 -15.26 -0.17
CA GLY A 9 6.03 -15.40 1.27
C GLY A 9 6.00 -14.07 2.02
N ASN A 10 6.67 -13.98 3.17
CA ASN A 10 6.51 -12.85 4.11
C ASN A 10 6.90 -11.48 3.51
N GLY A 11 7.88 -11.46 2.60
CA GLY A 11 8.53 -10.21 2.21
C GLY A 11 9.52 -9.72 3.28
N THR A 12 10.05 -8.52 3.07
CA THR A 12 11.04 -7.90 3.96
C THR A 12 10.50 -6.70 4.73
N GLY A 13 9.33 -6.19 4.34
CA GLY A 13 8.78 -4.94 4.84
C GLY A 13 9.45 -3.70 4.25
N SER A 14 10.23 -3.86 3.18
CA SER A 14 10.91 -2.76 2.49
C SER A 14 9.89 -1.79 1.93
N THR A 15 10.18 -0.50 2.05
CA THR A 15 9.46 0.59 1.38
C THR A 15 10.32 1.29 0.33
N GLY A 16 11.52 0.77 0.05
CA GLY A 16 12.44 1.28 -0.94
C GLY A 16 12.48 0.40 -2.19
N ASP A 17 12.35 1.02 -3.35
CA ASP A 17 12.52 0.37 -4.66
C ASP A 17 13.42 1.25 -5.56
N PRO A 18 14.45 0.68 -6.23
CA PRO A 18 15.34 1.43 -7.11
C PRO A 18 14.63 2.21 -8.23
N VAL A 19 13.45 1.77 -8.66
CA VAL A 19 12.61 2.46 -9.66
C VAL A 19 12.20 3.84 -9.17
N MET A 20 11.98 4.01 -7.86
CA MET A 20 11.58 5.30 -7.29
C MET A 20 12.69 6.36 -7.38
N ALA A 21 13.96 5.96 -7.56
CA ALA A 21 15.08 6.90 -7.66
C ALA A 21 15.09 7.66 -8.99
N TRP A 22 14.63 7.04 -10.07
CA TRP A 22 14.63 7.64 -11.41
C TRP A 22 13.22 7.91 -11.95
N ASN A 23 12.17 7.40 -11.30
CA ASN A 23 10.78 7.68 -11.63
C ASN A 23 10.09 8.41 -10.47
N PRO A 24 9.71 9.69 -10.63
CA PRO A 24 9.09 10.47 -9.56
C PRO A 24 7.60 10.19 -9.34
N HIS A 25 6.98 9.36 -10.19
CA HIS A 25 5.52 9.13 -10.16
C HIS A 25 5.07 8.12 -9.09
N PRO A 26 5.75 6.97 -8.88
CA PRO A 26 5.46 6.11 -7.75
C PRO A 26 5.67 6.85 -6.43
N LYS A 27 4.64 6.85 -5.59
CA LYS A 27 4.68 7.49 -4.25
C LYS A 27 4.89 6.50 -3.11
N PHE A 28 4.73 5.21 -3.39
CA PHE A 28 4.79 4.16 -2.38
C PHE A 28 5.20 2.83 -3.00
N TYR A 29 6.07 2.13 -2.28
CA TYR A 29 6.43 0.75 -2.50
C TYR A 29 6.28 0.00 -1.18
N ASN A 30 5.81 -1.25 -1.24
CA ASN A 30 5.89 -2.17 -0.13
C ASN A 30 5.86 -3.61 -0.61
N ASP A 31 6.66 -4.46 0.03
CA ASP A 31 6.79 -5.88 -0.30
C ASP A 31 6.22 -6.81 0.78
N ASN A 32 5.40 -6.33 1.73
CA ASN A 32 4.61 -7.20 2.59
C ASN A 32 3.41 -7.77 1.82
N ARG A 33 2.79 -8.83 2.36
CA ARG A 33 1.53 -9.38 1.85
C ARG A 33 0.33 -8.67 2.46
N GLY A 34 -0.80 -8.77 1.79
CA GLY A 34 -2.05 -8.18 2.28
C GLY A 34 -2.97 -7.76 1.14
N TYR A 35 -3.68 -6.66 1.33
CA TYR A 35 -4.70 -6.16 0.41
C TYR A 35 -4.83 -4.64 0.48
N VAL A 36 -5.54 -4.04 -0.48
CA VAL A 36 -5.89 -2.62 -0.43
C VAL A 36 -7.36 -2.49 -0.05
N ASN A 37 -7.63 -1.70 0.98
CA ASN A 37 -8.98 -1.30 1.33
C ASN A 37 -9.25 0.08 0.72
N THR A 38 -10.15 0.15 -0.25
CA THR A 38 -10.48 1.40 -0.94
C THR A 38 -11.85 1.89 -0.50
N ARG A 39 -11.90 3.10 0.05
CA ARG A 39 -13.14 3.82 0.36
C ARG A 39 -13.37 4.89 -0.69
N ILE A 40 -14.52 4.84 -1.34
CA ILE A 40 -14.92 5.83 -2.35
C ILE A 40 -16.12 6.60 -1.82
N THR A 41 -16.01 7.92 -1.85
CA THR A 41 -17.06 8.89 -1.49
C THR A 41 -17.19 9.89 -2.64
N LYS A 42 -18.14 10.83 -2.54
CA LYS A 42 -18.24 11.90 -3.52
C LYS A 42 -17.03 12.85 -3.43
N GLU A 43 -16.48 13.04 -2.24
CA GLU A 43 -15.43 14.02 -1.95
C GLU A 43 -14.02 13.47 -2.18
N ALA A 44 -13.83 12.15 -2.03
CA ALA A 44 -12.52 11.53 -2.17
C ALA A 44 -12.57 10.02 -2.43
N MET A 45 -11.49 9.51 -3.03
CA MET A 45 -11.10 8.10 -3.02
C MET A 45 -9.90 7.92 -2.08
N THR A 46 -10.04 7.11 -1.05
CA THR A 46 -8.96 6.76 -0.10
C THR A 46 -8.56 5.30 -0.26
N ALA A 47 -7.27 5.03 -0.37
CA ALA A 47 -6.70 3.69 -0.46
C ALA A 47 -5.78 3.43 0.74
N GLU A 48 -6.14 2.45 1.56
CA GLU A 48 -5.35 1.99 2.70
C GLU A 48 -4.62 0.68 2.33
N PHE A 49 -3.31 0.67 2.47
CA PHE A 49 -2.47 -0.49 2.20
C PHE A 49 -2.40 -1.35 3.44
N ARG A 50 -3.23 -2.40 3.50
CA ARG A 50 -3.38 -3.29 4.65
C ARG A 50 -2.40 -4.45 4.51
N VAL A 51 -1.49 -4.60 5.46
CA VAL A 51 -0.37 -5.55 5.38
C VAL A 51 -0.31 -6.50 6.57
N LEU A 52 0.34 -7.64 6.36
CA LEU A 52 0.75 -8.60 7.38
C LEU A 52 2.27 -8.72 7.37
N ASP A 53 2.88 -8.83 8.56
CA ASP A 53 4.34 -9.01 8.69
C ASP A 53 4.77 -10.42 8.24
N TYR A 54 3.88 -11.40 8.38
CA TYR A 54 4.12 -12.76 7.90
C TYR A 54 2.83 -13.45 7.42
N VAL A 55 3.01 -14.37 6.48
CA VAL A 55 1.95 -15.26 5.94
C VAL A 55 2.35 -16.73 5.94
N THR A 56 3.61 -17.06 6.30
CA THR A 56 4.09 -18.45 6.37
C THR A 56 3.55 -19.20 7.57
N THR A 57 3.02 -18.50 8.57
CA THR A 57 2.32 -19.08 9.73
C THR A 57 1.05 -18.28 10.05
N PRO A 58 0.03 -18.89 10.67
CA PRO A 58 -1.18 -18.17 11.06
C PRO A 58 -0.94 -17.11 12.14
N GLY A 59 -1.84 -16.13 12.22
CA GLY A 59 -1.94 -15.21 13.36
C GLY A 59 -1.22 -13.87 13.23
N SER A 60 -0.64 -13.53 12.06
CA SER A 60 -0.11 -12.19 11.86
C SER A 60 -1.24 -11.15 11.94
N PRO A 61 -1.09 -10.08 12.73
CA PRO A 61 -2.05 -8.99 12.75
C PRO A 61 -2.00 -8.23 11.41
N VAL A 62 -3.11 -7.56 11.09
CA VAL A 62 -3.19 -6.64 9.95
C VAL A 62 -3.01 -5.20 10.39
N SER A 63 -2.17 -4.44 9.69
CA SER A 63 -1.94 -3.00 9.94
C SER A 63 -2.08 -2.17 8.66
N THR A 64 -2.32 -0.86 8.77
CA THR A 64 -2.21 0.06 7.63
C THR A 64 -0.75 0.48 7.52
N LYS A 65 -0.08 0.12 6.42
CA LYS A 65 1.30 0.52 6.15
C LYS A 65 1.40 1.95 5.62
N ALA A 66 0.41 2.32 4.79
CA ALA A 66 0.31 3.63 4.17
C ALA A 66 -1.16 3.90 3.82
N SER A 67 -1.54 5.18 3.81
CA SER A 67 -2.87 5.62 3.39
C SER A 67 -2.76 6.82 2.48
N PHE A 68 -3.39 6.72 1.30
CA PHE A 68 -3.39 7.80 0.32
C PHE A 68 -4.82 8.14 -0.07
N ALA A 69 -5.09 9.41 -0.30
CA ALA A 69 -6.34 9.87 -0.87
C ALA A 69 -6.13 10.71 -2.12
N ILE A 70 -7.12 10.67 -3.01
CA ILE A 70 -7.31 11.62 -4.10
C ILE A 70 -8.61 12.34 -3.79
N GLN A 71 -8.54 13.67 -3.66
CA GLN A 71 -9.70 14.51 -3.40
C GLN A 71 -10.33 14.98 -4.71
N ASP A 72 -11.65 15.16 -4.72
CA ASP A 72 -12.37 15.69 -5.87
C ASP A 72 -11.85 17.09 -6.25
N GLY A 73 -11.58 17.30 -7.54
CA GLY A 73 -11.05 18.55 -8.07
C GLY A 73 -9.61 18.91 -7.67
N VAL A 74 -8.91 18.12 -6.85
CA VAL A 74 -7.53 18.40 -6.42
C VAL A 74 -6.56 17.39 -7.04
N PRO A 75 -5.70 17.80 -7.99
CA PRO A 75 -4.72 16.92 -8.59
C PRO A 75 -3.66 16.46 -7.57
N GLY A 76 -3.45 15.15 -7.50
CA GLY A 76 -2.37 14.55 -6.71
C GLY A 76 -2.86 13.61 -5.62
N LEU A 77 -1.90 12.96 -4.97
CA LEU A 77 -2.11 12.09 -3.81
C LEU A 77 -1.82 12.88 -2.54
N VAL A 78 -2.70 12.79 -1.56
CA VAL A 78 -2.47 13.28 -0.19
C VAL A 78 -2.32 12.10 0.78
N GLY A 79 -1.51 12.25 1.82
CA GLY A 79 -1.20 11.17 2.77
C GLY A 79 0.14 10.47 2.50
N GLY A 80 0.49 9.54 3.38
CA GLY A 80 1.76 8.82 3.43
C GLY A 80 1.70 7.70 4.46
#